data_AF-A0A0V0XC85-F1
#
_entry.id   AF-A0A0V0XC85-F1
#
_cell.length_a   1.000
_cell.length_b   1.000
_cell.length_c   1.000
_cell.angle_alpha   90.00
_cell.angle_beta   90.00
_cell.angle_gamma   90.00
#
_symmetry.space_group_name_H-M   'P 1'
#
loop_
_entity.id
_entity.type
_entity.pdbx_description
1 polymer ?
#
loop_
_entity_poly.entity_id
_entity_poly.type
_entity_poly.pdbx_seq_one_letter_code
_entity_poly.pdbx_strand_id
1 'polypeptide(L)'
;LTELRDITMCPNICGIACFVVLLIFSPIDIIFICTMAESLCVFNSSEFKDVQPIYLSEEESGVINIIEDVYAYFRALFNKQEISERALKLTEEAANLNPANYTVLSSKNTERIEQRFEKRSRILLSHHRRLLIEILNDPTGELEFTQSMLQEDYKNYHAWQHRQWLISHFKLWDNELVYSEEMIKKDARNNSAWNYRYFVINSTTGFDAQVIEREIQMTLENIKKLPHNESAWNYLNGIVEDRGPSSFENVVNFCEYLLSQKQTSPQLLAFLCAICFLIWIRCVDIFGNSTNRIV
;
A
#
# COMPACT_ATOMS: atom_id res chain seq x y z
N LEU A 1 -13.03 -37.82 25.25
CA LEU A 1 -14.12 -36.82 25.41
C LEU A 1 -14.88 -36.99 26.74
N THR A 2 -14.25 -37.51 27.81
CA THR A 2 -14.97 -37.75 29.08
C THR A 2 -14.05 -37.83 30.30
N GLU A 3 -13.02 -36.96 30.44
CA GLU A 3 -12.21 -36.93 31.67
C GLU A 3 -11.42 -35.62 31.89
N LEU A 4 -12.02 -34.46 31.61
CA LEU A 4 -11.45 -33.13 31.94
C LEU A 4 -12.55 -32.14 32.37
N ARG A 5 -13.53 -32.60 33.15
CA ARG A 5 -14.40 -31.72 33.93
C ARG A 5 -13.99 -31.93 35.38
N ASP A 6 -13.28 -30.94 35.93
CA ASP A 6 -13.09 -30.64 37.36
C ASP A 6 -11.65 -30.20 37.65
N ILE A 7 -11.30 -29.00 37.18
CA ILE A 7 -10.34 -28.14 37.88
C ILE A 7 -10.95 -26.74 37.89
N THR A 8 -11.50 -26.39 39.04
CA THR A 8 -11.97 -25.06 39.42
C THR A 8 -10.84 -24.04 39.30
N MET A 9 -11.11 -22.93 38.60
CA MET A 9 -10.20 -21.80 38.50
C MET A 9 -10.09 -21.08 39.85
N CYS A 10 -8.88 -21.00 40.39
CA CYS A 10 -8.52 -20.03 41.44
C CYS A 10 -8.13 -18.70 40.75
N PRO A 11 -8.75 -17.55 41.08
CA PRO A 11 -8.54 -16.30 40.36
C PRO A 11 -7.35 -15.46 40.84
N ASN A 12 -6.38 -16.04 41.54
CA ASN A 12 -5.20 -15.30 42.02
C ASN A 12 -4.01 -16.24 42.06
N ILE A 13 -3.19 -16.20 41.01
CA ILE A 13 -1.74 -16.49 40.91
C ILE A 13 -1.47 -16.68 39.42
N CYS A 14 -0.84 -15.71 38.76
CA CYS A 14 -0.13 -15.95 37.51
C CYS A 14 1.17 -15.14 37.49
N GLY A 15 2.06 -15.51 38.40
CA GLY A 15 3.48 -15.62 38.09
C GLY A 15 3.81 -17.10 38.07
N ILE A 16 4.34 -17.57 36.94
CA ILE A 16 5.05 -18.85 36.75
C ILE A 16 4.18 -20.11 36.80
N ALA A 17 3.78 -20.60 35.62
CA ALA A 17 3.63 -22.03 35.37
C ALA A 17 3.89 -22.33 33.87
N CYS A 18 5.16 -22.52 33.52
CA CYS A 18 5.54 -23.28 32.32
C CYS A 18 5.02 -24.71 32.48
N PHE A 19 3.93 -25.09 31.81
CA PHE A 19 3.65 -26.50 31.57
C PHE A 19 4.17 -26.90 30.20
N VAL A 20 5.24 -27.68 30.26
CA VAL A 20 5.81 -28.42 29.15
C VAL A 20 4.76 -29.42 28.64
N VAL A 21 4.20 -29.16 27.47
CA VAL A 21 3.67 -30.20 26.58
C VAL A 21 4.46 -30.09 25.28
N LEU A 22 5.71 -30.54 25.36
CA LEU A 22 6.43 -31.00 24.18
C LEU A 22 5.74 -32.28 23.73
N LEU A 23 5.17 -32.31 22.54
CA LEU A 23 5.24 -33.45 21.61
C LEU A 23 4.60 -33.09 20.25
N ILE A 24 5.48 -33.06 19.24
CA ILE A 24 5.21 -33.20 17.79
C ILE A 24 4.74 -31.94 17.05
N PHE A 25 5.60 -30.93 16.86
CA PHE A 25 5.55 -30.05 15.67
C PHE A 25 6.96 -29.58 15.25
N SER A 26 7.09 -29.25 13.97
CA SER A 26 8.33 -29.01 13.20
C SER A 26 9.21 -27.88 13.77
N PRO A 27 10.54 -27.84 13.50
CA PRO A 27 11.43 -26.76 13.94
C PRO A 27 11.03 -25.33 13.51
N ILE A 28 10.10 -25.19 12.55
CA ILE A 28 9.55 -23.90 12.13
C ILE A 28 8.57 -23.32 13.17
N ASP A 29 7.83 -24.17 13.89
CA ASP A 29 6.79 -23.73 14.84
C ASP A 29 7.38 -23.31 16.19
N ILE A 30 8.54 -23.84 16.57
CA ILE A 30 9.27 -23.45 17.79
C ILE A 30 9.79 -22.01 17.70
N ILE A 31 10.22 -21.56 16.51
CA ILE A 31 10.67 -20.18 16.29
C ILE A 31 9.49 -19.19 16.34
N PHE A 32 8.31 -19.62 15.90
CA PHE A 32 7.12 -18.76 15.89
C PHE A 32 6.54 -18.54 17.29
N ILE A 33 6.65 -19.52 18.19
CA ILE A 33 6.21 -19.36 19.59
C ILE A 33 7.24 -18.58 20.42
N CYS A 34 8.55 -18.76 20.18
CA CYS A 34 9.58 -18.00 20.90
C CYS A 34 9.59 -16.49 20.56
N THR A 35 9.17 -16.10 19.35
CA THR A 35 9.15 -14.68 18.94
C THR A 35 7.94 -13.88 19.43
N MET A 36 6.90 -14.55 19.95
CA MET A 36 5.76 -13.89 20.62
C MET A 36 6.02 -13.59 22.11
N ALA A 37 7.12 -14.12 22.68
CA ALA A 37 7.39 -14.04 24.12
C ALA A 37 8.31 -12.88 24.55
N GLU A 38 8.94 -12.15 23.63
CA GLU A 38 9.99 -11.16 23.97
C GLU A 38 9.55 -9.69 24.02
N SER A 39 8.25 -9.39 24.01
CA SER A 39 7.80 -8.02 24.30
C SER A 39 6.46 -7.94 25.03
N LEU A 40 6.25 -8.75 26.06
CA LEU A 40 5.34 -8.34 27.13
C LEU A 40 6.02 -7.18 27.87
N CYS A 41 5.86 -5.95 27.35
CA CYS A 41 6.04 -4.77 28.19
C CYS A 41 5.04 -4.91 29.34
N VAL A 42 5.56 -5.27 30.51
CA VAL A 42 4.77 -5.28 31.74
C VAL A 42 4.48 -3.82 32.05
N PHE A 43 3.32 -3.35 31.60
CA PHE A 43 2.82 -2.02 31.92
C PHE A 43 2.90 -1.81 33.44
N ASN A 44 3.77 -0.91 33.89
CA ASN A 44 4.02 -0.68 35.30
C ASN A 44 3.07 0.40 35.83
N SER A 45 1.92 -0.01 36.37
CA SER A 45 0.91 0.89 36.93
C SER A 45 1.40 1.74 38.11
N SER A 46 2.56 1.42 38.70
CA SER A 46 3.10 2.17 39.84
C SER A 46 3.52 3.61 39.50
N GLU A 47 3.81 3.91 38.23
CA GLU A 47 4.13 5.26 37.73
C GLU A 47 2.90 6.14 37.51
N PHE A 48 1.69 5.56 37.60
CA PHE A 48 0.41 6.21 37.31
C PHE A 48 -0.52 6.27 38.52
N LYS A 49 0.01 6.16 39.75
CA LYS A 49 -0.79 6.17 41.00
C LYS A 49 -1.63 7.44 41.18
N ASP A 50 -1.22 8.56 40.58
CA ASP A 50 -1.92 9.85 40.58
C ASP A 50 -3.02 9.96 39.51
N VAL A 51 -3.19 8.91 38.70
CA VAL A 51 -4.14 8.86 37.58
C VAL A 51 -5.17 7.78 37.86
N GLN A 52 -6.44 8.14 37.78
CA GLN A 52 -7.53 7.17 37.83
C GLN A 52 -7.76 6.61 36.40
N PRO A 53 -7.57 5.30 36.16
CA PRO A 53 -7.76 4.70 34.85
C PRO A 53 -9.24 4.74 34.41
N ILE A 54 -9.48 4.90 33.11
CA ILE A 54 -10.83 4.95 32.51
C ILE A 54 -11.06 3.69 31.69
N TYR A 55 -11.62 2.67 32.33
CA TYR A 55 -11.97 1.40 31.69
C TYR A 55 -13.14 1.55 30.71
N LEU A 56 -13.31 0.54 29.84
CA LEU A 56 -14.50 0.45 28.98
C LEU A 56 -15.75 0.26 29.85
N SER A 57 -16.89 0.81 29.41
CA SER A 57 -18.18 0.45 30.00
C SER A 57 -18.54 -1.01 29.72
N GLU A 58 -19.47 -1.60 30.49
CA GLU A 58 -19.92 -2.99 30.28
C GLU A 58 -20.48 -3.23 28.88
N GLU A 59 -21.12 -2.22 28.28
CA GLU A 59 -21.64 -2.26 26.91
C GLU A 59 -20.51 -2.29 25.86
N GLU A 60 -19.39 -1.63 26.13
CA GLU A 60 -18.24 -1.58 25.22
C GLU A 60 -17.27 -2.76 25.42
N SER A 61 -17.19 -3.30 26.64
CA SER A 61 -16.34 -4.44 27.00
C SER A 61 -16.85 -5.76 26.42
N GLY A 62 -18.17 -5.91 26.25
CA GLY A 62 -18.80 -7.13 25.72
C GLY A 62 -18.40 -7.52 24.28
N VAL A 63 -17.68 -6.64 23.56
CA VAL A 63 -17.34 -6.82 22.14
C VAL A 63 -15.84 -6.98 21.90
N ILE A 64 -14.96 -6.54 22.82
CA ILE A 64 -13.51 -6.41 22.56
C ILE A 64 -12.67 -6.75 23.80
N ASN A 65 -11.90 -7.85 23.75
CA ASN A 65 -10.85 -8.19 24.72
C ASN A 65 -9.51 -7.57 24.26
N ILE A 66 -9.24 -6.31 24.64
CA ILE A 66 -7.90 -5.69 24.52
C ILE A 66 -7.29 -5.63 25.92
N ILE A 67 -5.96 -5.58 26.01
CA ILE A 67 -5.23 -5.30 27.26
C ILE A 67 -5.78 -4.01 27.88
N GLU A 68 -6.63 -4.18 28.90
CA GLU A 68 -7.52 -3.14 29.41
C GLU A 68 -6.75 -1.98 30.05
N ASP A 69 -5.67 -2.29 30.75
CA ASP A 69 -4.96 -1.31 31.57
C ASP A 69 -4.27 -0.22 30.73
N VAL A 70 -3.49 -0.59 29.70
CA VAL A 70 -2.77 0.39 28.87
C VAL A 70 -3.75 1.38 28.24
N TYR A 71 -4.87 0.89 27.71
CA TYR A 71 -5.91 1.74 27.12
C TYR A 71 -6.70 2.54 28.16
N ALA A 72 -6.91 2.01 29.36
CA ALA A 72 -7.59 2.72 30.43
C ALA A 72 -6.77 3.91 30.95
N TYR A 73 -5.46 3.72 31.14
CA TYR A 73 -4.55 4.82 31.49
C TYR A 73 -4.36 5.78 30.32
N PHE A 74 -4.29 5.29 29.07
CA PHE A 74 -4.20 6.16 27.90
C PHE A 74 -5.40 7.10 27.82
N ARG A 75 -6.64 6.60 27.99
CA ARG A 75 -7.86 7.44 28.02
C ARG A 75 -7.82 8.45 29.15
N ALA A 76 -7.35 8.06 30.33
CA ALA A 76 -7.24 8.96 31.47
C ALA A 76 -6.28 10.14 31.19
N LEU A 77 -5.10 9.86 30.63
CA LEU A 77 -4.14 10.90 30.25
C LEU A 77 -4.62 11.73 29.07
N PHE A 78 -5.25 11.09 28.08
CA PHE A 78 -5.82 11.75 26.90
C PHE A 78 -6.90 12.76 27.30
N ASN A 79 -7.83 12.36 28.18
CA ASN A 79 -8.88 13.26 28.70
C ASN A 79 -8.31 14.43 29.52
N LYS A 80 -7.23 14.20 30.26
CA LYS A 80 -6.49 15.26 30.96
C LYS A 80 -5.65 16.15 30.04
N GLN A 81 -5.50 15.76 28.76
CA GLN A 81 -4.57 16.38 27.81
C GLN A 81 -3.14 16.49 28.37
N GLU A 82 -2.69 15.48 29.12
CA GLU A 82 -1.37 15.48 29.76
C GLU A 82 -0.24 15.35 28.71
N ILE A 83 0.73 16.26 28.77
CA ILE A 83 1.95 16.23 27.95
C ILE A 83 3.13 15.95 28.88
N SER A 84 3.59 14.70 28.92
CA SER A 84 4.67 14.25 29.83
C SER A 84 5.44 13.06 29.23
N GLU A 85 6.65 12.79 29.73
CA GLU A 85 7.48 11.66 29.25
C GLU A 85 6.82 10.29 29.52
N ARG A 86 6.04 10.17 30.59
CA ARG A 86 5.27 8.95 30.88
C ARG A 86 4.05 8.80 29.97
N ALA A 87 3.38 9.91 29.63
CA ALA A 87 2.27 9.90 28.69
C ALA A 87 2.76 9.53 27.28
N LEU A 88 3.97 9.98 26.94
CA LEU A 88 4.67 9.57 25.73
C LEU A 88 4.88 8.05 25.68
N LYS A 89 5.60 7.47 26.66
CA LYS A 89 5.81 6.01 26.75
C LYS A 89 4.51 5.21 26.70
N LEU A 90 3.47 5.68 27.39
CA LEU A 90 2.17 5.01 27.38
C LEU A 90 1.51 5.04 26.00
N THR A 91 1.64 6.14 25.28
CA THR A 91 1.15 6.27 23.91
C THR A 91 1.94 5.37 22.97
N GLU A 92 3.26 5.21 23.17
CA GLU A 92 4.11 4.24 22.45
C GLU A 92 3.61 2.81 22.68
N GLU A 93 3.35 2.42 23.93
CA GLU A 93 2.80 1.11 24.28
C GLU A 93 1.41 0.88 23.68
N ALA A 94 0.50 1.86 23.80
CA ALA A 94 -0.83 1.78 23.21
C ALA A 94 -0.77 1.66 21.68
N ALA A 95 0.15 2.39 21.03
CA ALA A 95 0.36 2.30 19.59
C ALA A 95 0.92 0.95 19.18
N ASN A 96 1.78 0.33 20.00
CA ASN A 96 2.28 -1.03 19.77
C ASN A 96 1.17 -2.09 19.92
N LEU A 97 0.26 -1.92 20.88
CA LEU A 97 -0.81 -2.88 21.16
C LEU A 97 -1.91 -2.90 20.11
N ASN A 98 -2.35 -1.72 19.66
CA ASN A 98 -3.25 -1.62 18.51
C ASN A 98 -2.81 -0.46 17.62
N PRO A 99 -1.91 -0.76 16.66
CA PRO A 99 -1.40 0.22 15.69
C PRO A 99 -2.45 0.70 14.70
N ALA A 100 -3.71 0.27 14.78
CA ALA A 100 -4.84 0.78 13.99
C ALA A 100 -5.68 1.82 14.78
N ASN A 101 -5.36 2.07 16.06
CA ASN A 101 -6.07 3.03 16.88
C ASN A 101 -5.66 4.47 16.55
N TYR A 102 -6.45 5.12 15.70
CA TYR A 102 -6.22 6.50 15.27
C TYR A 102 -6.26 7.52 16.41
N THR A 103 -6.97 7.25 17.51
CA THR A 103 -7.03 8.14 18.68
C THR A 103 -5.70 8.17 19.43
N VAL A 104 -5.00 7.04 19.48
CA VAL A 104 -3.64 6.98 20.03
C VAL A 104 -2.68 7.79 19.17
N LEU A 105 -2.79 7.64 17.84
CA LEU A 105 -1.92 8.36 16.91
C LEU A 105 -2.23 9.85 16.78
N SER A 106 -3.46 10.29 17.05
CA SER A 106 -3.83 11.71 17.04
C SER A 106 -3.59 12.42 18.37
N SER A 107 -3.01 11.73 19.36
CA SER A 107 -2.69 12.33 20.65
C SER A 107 -1.59 13.40 20.53
N LYS A 108 -1.49 14.31 21.52
CA LYS A 108 -0.47 15.37 21.50
C LYS A 108 0.96 14.87 21.69
N ASN A 109 1.15 13.60 22.04
CA ASN A 109 2.47 13.02 22.31
C ASN A 109 3.14 12.47 21.05
N THR A 110 2.45 12.40 19.92
CA THR A 110 2.92 11.61 18.78
C THR A 110 4.21 12.17 18.15
N GLU A 111 4.40 13.49 18.11
CA GLU A 111 5.64 14.13 17.61
C GLU A 111 6.93 13.61 18.30
N ARG A 112 6.84 13.18 19.57
CA ARG A 112 8.00 12.66 20.33
C ARG A 112 8.18 11.14 20.19
N ILE A 113 7.14 10.41 19.76
CA ILE A 113 7.15 8.95 19.52
C ILE A 113 8.01 8.62 18.30
N GLU A 114 7.98 9.50 17.31
CA GLU A 114 8.55 9.29 15.99
C GLU A 114 10.08 9.18 16.00
N GLN A 115 10.75 9.86 16.93
CA GLN A 115 12.21 9.72 17.09
C GLN A 115 12.63 8.31 17.54
N ARG A 116 11.69 7.51 18.07
CA ARG A 116 11.94 6.16 18.61
C ARG A 116 11.36 5.02 17.77
N PHE A 117 10.36 5.29 16.92
CA PHE A 117 9.67 4.26 16.14
C PHE A 117 10.26 4.07 14.74
N GLU A 118 11.36 3.32 14.67
CA GLU A 118 11.97 2.94 13.39
C GLU A 118 11.24 1.78 12.69
N LYS A 119 10.36 1.04 13.40
CA LYS A 119 9.71 -0.15 12.84
C LYS A 119 8.44 -0.52 13.60
N ARG A 120 7.27 -0.36 12.95
CA ARG A 120 6.09 -1.29 12.94
C ARG A 120 4.75 -0.56 12.84
N SER A 121 4.22 -0.49 11.62
CA SER A 121 2.80 -0.67 11.22
C SER A 121 2.60 -0.05 9.83
N ARG A 122 2.51 -0.87 8.77
CA ARG A 122 2.62 -0.41 7.36
C ARG A 122 1.50 0.52 6.89
N ILE A 123 0.32 0.48 7.51
CA ILE A 123 -0.88 1.21 7.06
C ILE A 123 -1.05 2.52 7.85
N LEU A 124 -0.94 2.46 9.18
CA LEU A 124 -1.17 3.64 10.03
C LEU A 124 0.06 4.56 10.12
N LEU A 125 1.27 3.99 9.91
CA LEU A 125 2.49 4.79 9.79
C LEU A 125 2.44 5.70 8.55
N SER A 126 1.84 5.30 7.43
CA SER A 126 1.83 6.17 6.24
C SER A 126 1.03 7.46 6.47
N HIS A 127 -0.15 7.39 7.09
CA HIS A 127 -0.95 8.59 7.36
C HIS A 127 -0.30 9.49 8.41
N HIS A 128 0.22 8.89 9.48
CA HIS A 128 0.89 9.63 10.53
C HIS A 128 2.22 10.22 10.05
N ARG A 129 3.06 9.43 9.37
CA ARG A 129 4.31 9.88 8.73
C ARG A 129 4.07 11.02 7.75
N ARG A 130 3.00 10.97 6.97
CA ARG A 130 2.58 12.08 6.11
C ARG A 130 2.30 13.36 6.90
N LEU A 131 1.49 13.31 7.96
CA LEU A 131 1.18 14.48 8.80
C LEU A 131 2.46 15.13 9.34
N LEU A 132 3.45 14.32 9.69
CA LEU A 132 4.70 14.81 10.27
C LEU A 132 5.60 15.46 9.25
N ILE A 133 5.71 14.87 8.07
CA ILE A 133 6.41 15.49 6.96
C ILE A 133 5.72 16.81 6.58
N GLU A 134 4.39 16.89 6.67
CA GLU A 134 3.64 18.15 6.45
C GLU A 134 3.95 19.20 7.54
N ILE A 135 4.09 18.80 8.82
CA ILE A 135 4.43 19.70 9.93
C ILE A 135 5.90 20.14 9.87
N LEU A 136 6.81 19.19 9.69
CA LEU A 136 8.26 19.41 9.63
C LEU A 136 8.68 20.08 8.32
N ASN A 137 7.86 19.92 7.27
CA ASN A 137 8.13 20.38 5.91
C ASN A 137 9.52 19.93 5.39
N ASP A 138 9.90 18.71 5.76
CA ASP A 138 11.20 18.11 5.42
C ASP A 138 10.99 16.67 4.86
N PRO A 139 11.21 16.44 3.56
CA PRO A 139 11.07 15.14 2.94
C PRO A 139 12.35 14.27 3.00
N THR A 140 13.39 14.71 3.72
CA THR A 140 14.70 14.04 3.77
C THR A 140 14.56 12.58 4.22
N GLY A 141 15.06 11.63 3.42
CA GLY A 141 15.02 10.20 3.72
C GLY A 141 13.71 9.49 3.35
N GLU A 142 12.67 10.20 2.91
CA GLU A 142 11.36 9.61 2.65
C GLU A 142 11.29 8.80 1.35
N LEU A 143 12.09 9.16 0.35
CA LEU A 143 12.20 8.38 -0.89
C LEU A 143 12.93 7.05 -0.64
N GLU A 144 13.95 7.06 0.19
CA GLU A 144 14.67 5.87 0.64
C GLU A 144 13.79 4.97 1.50
N PHE A 145 13.00 5.58 2.40
CA PHE A 145 12.01 4.88 3.21
C PHE A 145 10.97 4.18 2.34
N THR A 146 10.30 4.90 1.43
CA THR A 146 9.31 4.28 0.52
C THR A 146 9.94 3.22 -0.36
N GLN A 147 11.18 3.42 -0.81
CA GLN A 147 11.92 2.41 -1.56
C GLN A 147 12.16 1.14 -0.73
N SER A 148 12.58 1.26 0.53
CA SER A 148 12.76 0.10 1.42
C SER A 148 11.45 -0.68 1.62
N MET A 149 10.33 0.02 1.77
CA MET A 149 9.01 -0.61 1.88
C MET A 149 8.63 -1.38 0.61
N LEU A 150 8.92 -0.79 -0.56
CA LEU A 150 8.66 -1.40 -1.86
C LEU A 150 9.66 -2.53 -2.21
N GLN A 151 10.83 -2.57 -1.58
CA GLN A 151 11.74 -3.71 -1.67
C GLN A 151 11.21 -4.91 -0.88
N GLU A 152 10.60 -4.69 0.28
CA GLU A 152 9.96 -5.75 1.06
C GLU A 152 8.66 -6.23 0.44
N ASP A 153 7.82 -5.30 -0.04
CA ASP A 153 6.53 -5.57 -0.68
C ASP A 153 6.31 -4.59 -1.84
N TYR A 154 6.70 -5.02 -3.04
CA TYR A 154 6.66 -4.23 -4.26
C TYR A 154 5.24 -3.87 -4.75
N LYS A 155 4.19 -4.45 -4.13
CA LYS A 155 2.78 -4.15 -4.39
C LYS A 155 2.12 -3.37 -3.25
N ASN A 156 2.88 -2.96 -2.22
CA ASN A 156 2.34 -2.21 -1.10
C ASN A 156 1.67 -0.92 -1.57
N TYR A 157 0.34 -0.90 -1.54
CA TYR A 157 -0.48 0.21 -2.01
C TYR A 157 -0.19 1.50 -1.25
N HIS A 158 -0.01 1.42 0.07
CA HIS A 158 0.26 2.59 0.91
C HIS A 158 1.63 3.19 0.64
N ALA A 159 2.64 2.35 0.37
CA ALA A 159 3.97 2.83 0.00
C ALA A 159 3.94 3.59 -1.34
N TRP A 160 3.23 3.05 -2.34
CA TRP A 160 3.04 3.73 -3.62
C TRP A 160 2.26 5.04 -3.47
N GLN A 161 1.17 5.04 -2.69
CA GLN A 161 0.36 6.23 -2.43
C GLN A 161 1.15 7.31 -1.70
N HIS A 162 1.93 6.94 -0.67
CA HIS A 162 2.81 7.85 0.06
C HIS A 162 3.87 8.45 -0.85
N ARG A 163 4.50 7.61 -1.69
CA ARG A 163 5.50 8.07 -2.67
C ARG A 163 4.90 9.06 -3.67
N GLN A 164 3.71 8.78 -4.23
CA GLN A 164 3.02 9.70 -5.14
C GLN A 164 2.73 11.06 -4.49
N TRP A 165 2.22 11.05 -3.25
CA TRP A 165 2.00 12.28 -2.50
C TRP A 165 3.30 13.05 -2.27
N LEU A 166 4.35 12.37 -1.78
CA LEU A 166 5.63 12.96 -1.45
C LEU A 166 6.24 13.69 -2.66
N ILE A 167 6.35 13.01 -3.81
CA ILE A 167 6.93 13.60 -5.01
C ILE A 167 6.08 14.76 -5.56
N SER A 168 4.76 14.69 -5.40
CA SER A 168 3.85 15.77 -5.83
C SER A 168 3.94 17.00 -4.96
N HIS A 169 4.00 16.80 -3.64
CA HIS A 169 3.99 17.84 -2.64
C HIS A 169 5.32 18.61 -2.65
N PHE A 170 6.43 17.86 -2.61
CA PHE A 170 7.79 18.43 -2.54
C PHE A 170 8.47 18.60 -3.91
N LYS A 171 7.78 18.29 -5.01
CA LYS A 171 8.28 18.38 -6.39
C LYS A 171 9.54 17.54 -6.65
N LEU A 172 9.63 16.39 -6.00
CA LEU A 172 10.76 15.46 -6.10
C LEU A 172 10.58 14.51 -7.28
N TRP A 173 10.54 15.05 -8.50
CA TRP A 173 10.29 14.27 -9.72
C TRP A 173 11.55 13.63 -10.31
N ASP A 174 12.72 14.11 -9.90
CA ASP A 174 14.01 13.67 -10.41
C ASP A 174 14.17 12.16 -10.18
N ASN A 175 14.61 11.45 -11.22
CA ASN A 175 14.83 10.00 -11.23
C ASN A 175 13.58 9.11 -11.02
N GLU A 176 12.38 9.66 -10.80
CA GLU A 176 11.18 8.82 -10.56
C GLU A 176 10.73 8.04 -11.80
N LEU A 177 10.99 8.56 -13.00
CA LEU A 177 10.76 7.83 -14.23
C LEU A 177 11.71 6.63 -14.35
N VAL A 178 12.98 6.79 -13.94
CA VAL A 178 13.98 5.72 -13.90
C VAL A 178 13.57 4.67 -12.86
N TYR A 179 13.16 5.12 -11.67
CA TYR A 179 12.66 4.24 -10.62
C TYR A 179 11.47 3.40 -11.07
N SER A 180 10.49 4.02 -11.75
CA SER A 180 9.34 3.30 -12.31
C SER A 180 9.77 2.20 -13.30
N GLU A 181 10.77 2.48 -14.13
CA GLU A 181 11.30 1.53 -15.11
C GLU A 181 12.05 0.38 -14.43
N GLU A 182 12.83 0.67 -13.39
CA GLU A 182 13.49 -0.36 -12.57
C GLU A 182 12.48 -1.30 -11.91
N MET A 183 11.37 -0.75 -11.40
CA MET A 183 10.32 -1.55 -10.77
C MET A 183 9.57 -2.42 -11.79
N ILE A 184 9.34 -1.91 -13.01
CA ILE A 184 8.80 -2.71 -14.13
C ILE A 184 9.80 -3.78 -14.59
N LYS A 185 11.11 -3.48 -14.62
CA LYS A 185 12.15 -4.47 -14.96
C LYS A 185 12.24 -5.60 -13.93
N LYS A 186 12.05 -5.29 -12.65
CA LYS A 186 12.01 -6.28 -11.56
C LYS A 186 10.79 -7.19 -11.64
N ASP A 187 9.61 -6.63 -11.87
CA ASP A 187 8.40 -7.38 -12.16
C ASP A 187 7.54 -6.67 -13.21
N ALA A 188 7.58 -7.19 -14.44
CA ALA A 188 6.83 -6.63 -15.56
C ALA A 188 5.30 -6.71 -15.36
N ARG A 189 4.81 -7.56 -14.45
CA ARG A 189 3.38 -7.68 -14.11
C ARG A 189 2.95 -6.75 -12.98
N ASN A 190 3.88 -6.00 -12.36
CA ASN A 190 3.56 -5.07 -11.29
C ASN A 190 2.72 -3.89 -11.78
N ASN A 191 1.39 -3.99 -11.64
CA ASN A 191 0.45 -2.96 -12.07
C ASN A 191 0.70 -1.62 -11.36
N SER A 192 1.14 -1.63 -10.10
CA SER A 192 1.42 -0.40 -9.36
C SER A 192 2.60 0.36 -9.97
N ALA A 193 3.62 -0.33 -10.48
CA ALA A 193 4.75 0.30 -11.15
C ALA A 193 4.34 0.93 -12.50
N TRP A 194 3.49 0.25 -13.29
CA TRP A 194 2.91 0.82 -14.51
C TRP A 194 2.03 2.03 -14.25
N ASN A 195 1.17 1.97 -13.23
CA ASN A 195 0.36 3.10 -12.80
C ASN A 195 1.24 4.27 -12.34
N TYR A 196 2.28 3.99 -11.54
CA TYR A 196 3.23 5.00 -11.08
C TYR A 196 3.97 5.67 -12.24
N ARG A 197 4.38 4.90 -13.25
CA ARG A 197 4.99 5.44 -14.48
C ARG A 197 4.04 6.42 -15.19
N TYR A 198 2.79 6.03 -15.39
CA TYR A 198 1.77 6.89 -15.99
C TYR A 198 1.61 8.19 -15.21
N PHE A 199 1.50 8.07 -13.88
CA PHE A 199 1.36 9.19 -12.96
C PHE A 199 2.54 10.18 -13.04
N VAL A 200 3.79 9.68 -13.05
CA VAL A 200 4.99 10.53 -13.15
C VAL A 200 5.00 11.29 -14.47
N ILE A 201 4.73 10.63 -15.59
CA ILE A 201 4.70 11.29 -16.91
C ILE A 201 3.60 12.34 -16.96
N ASN A 202 2.38 11.97 -16.58
CA ASN A 202 1.21 12.85 -16.57
C ASN A 202 1.41 14.10 -15.70
N SER A 203 2.20 13.98 -14.62
CA SER A 203 2.45 15.07 -13.67
C SER A 203 3.68 15.92 -14.01
N THR A 204 4.47 15.55 -15.03
CA THR A 204 5.72 16.23 -15.40
C THR A 204 5.68 16.75 -16.83
N THR A 205 5.91 15.88 -17.81
CA THR A 205 6.02 16.22 -19.24
C THR A 205 4.67 16.14 -19.95
N GLY A 206 3.74 15.36 -19.41
CA GLY A 206 2.53 14.98 -20.12
C GLY A 206 2.83 14.01 -21.26
N PHE A 207 1.77 13.63 -21.97
CA PHE A 207 1.85 12.71 -23.11
C PHE A 207 1.89 13.48 -24.44
N ASP A 208 3.02 14.14 -24.71
CA ASP A 208 3.26 14.71 -26.04
C ASP A 208 3.58 13.63 -27.08
N ALA A 209 3.69 14.01 -28.35
CA ALA A 209 3.90 13.05 -29.44
C ALA A 209 5.22 12.25 -29.31
N GLN A 210 6.30 12.87 -28.81
CA GLN A 210 7.60 12.21 -28.66
C GLN A 210 7.58 11.25 -27.46
N VAL A 211 6.98 11.69 -26.36
CA VAL A 211 6.79 10.86 -25.16
C VAL A 211 5.91 9.66 -25.48
N ILE A 212 4.76 9.87 -26.14
CA ILE A 212 3.87 8.77 -26.53
C ILE A 212 4.61 7.73 -27.38
N GLU A 213 5.36 8.16 -28.40
CA GLU A 213 6.10 7.22 -29.26
C GLU A 213 7.11 6.39 -28.46
N ARG A 214 7.87 7.03 -27.57
CA ARG A 214 8.81 6.34 -26.67
C ARG A 214 8.10 5.34 -25.76
N GLU A 215 6.98 5.73 -25.16
CA GLU A 215 6.21 4.90 -24.23
C GLU A 215 5.51 3.73 -24.92
N ILE A 216 5.01 3.93 -26.15
CA ILE A 216 4.49 2.86 -27.00
C ILE A 216 5.61 1.86 -27.25
N GLN A 217 6.77 2.29 -27.75
CA GLN A 217 7.88 1.39 -28.07
C GLN A 217 8.29 0.53 -26.86
N MET A 218 8.48 1.14 -25.69
CA MET A 218 8.81 0.41 -24.45
C MET A 218 7.71 -0.61 -24.09
N THR A 219 6.45 -0.22 -24.20
CA THR A 219 5.31 -1.06 -23.83
C THR A 219 5.17 -2.25 -24.79
N LEU A 220 5.31 -2.02 -26.10
CA LEU A 220 5.28 -3.08 -27.11
C LEU A 220 6.40 -4.10 -26.91
N GLU A 221 7.60 -3.67 -26.53
CA GLU A 221 8.71 -4.57 -26.17
C GLU A 221 8.39 -5.46 -24.95
N ASN A 222 7.70 -4.90 -23.95
CA ASN A 222 7.25 -5.66 -22.79
C ASN A 222 6.15 -6.67 -23.15
N ILE A 223 5.17 -6.26 -23.96
CA ILE A 223 4.10 -7.14 -24.45
C ILE A 223 4.69 -8.26 -25.31
N LYS A 224 5.67 -7.97 -26.17
CA LYS A 224 6.33 -8.97 -27.01
C LYS A 224 6.98 -10.08 -26.17
N LYS A 225 7.56 -9.72 -25.03
CA LYS A 225 8.14 -10.68 -24.07
C LYS A 225 7.07 -11.45 -23.30
N LEU A 226 5.98 -10.78 -22.91
CA LEU A 226 4.89 -11.34 -22.12
C LEU A 226 3.51 -10.99 -22.73
N PRO A 227 3.06 -11.71 -23.77
CA PRO A 227 1.84 -11.34 -24.52
C PRO A 227 0.55 -11.35 -23.71
N HIS A 228 0.52 -12.09 -22.60
CA HIS A 228 -0.62 -12.20 -21.68
C HIS A 228 -0.51 -11.28 -20.46
N ASN A 229 0.46 -10.35 -20.43
CA ASN A 229 0.61 -9.41 -19.33
C ASN A 229 -0.39 -8.26 -19.44
N GLU A 230 -1.46 -8.34 -18.66
CA GLU A 230 -2.53 -7.34 -18.66
C GLU A 230 -2.04 -5.94 -18.27
N SER A 231 -1.11 -5.80 -17.33
CA SER A 231 -0.61 -4.50 -16.87
C SER A 231 -0.01 -3.67 -18.03
N ALA A 232 0.75 -4.31 -18.91
CA ALA A 232 1.34 -3.65 -20.07
C ALA A 232 0.28 -3.29 -21.13
N TRP A 233 -0.71 -4.16 -21.36
CA TRP A 233 -1.83 -3.85 -22.26
C TRP A 233 -2.70 -2.70 -21.75
N ASN A 234 -2.97 -2.66 -20.44
CA ASN A 234 -3.74 -1.60 -19.82
C ASN A 234 -3.00 -0.26 -19.90
N TYR A 235 -1.68 -0.27 -19.68
CA TYR A 235 -0.84 0.91 -19.87
C TYR A 235 -0.85 1.38 -21.34
N LEU A 236 -0.69 0.46 -22.30
CA LEU A 236 -0.80 0.78 -23.73
C LEU A 236 -2.14 1.43 -24.05
N ASN A 237 -3.24 0.88 -23.50
CA ASN A 237 -4.58 1.41 -23.75
C ASN A 237 -4.70 2.84 -23.21
N GLY A 238 -4.21 3.10 -21.99
CA GLY A 238 -4.25 4.43 -21.39
C GLY A 238 -3.47 5.48 -22.19
N ILE A 239 -2.31 5.14 -22.76
CA ILE A 239 -1.51 6.12 -23.52
C ILE A 239 -2.02 6.38 -24.95
N VAL A 240 -2.84 5.48 -25.51
CA VAL A 240 -3.41 5.62 -26.86
C VAL A 240 -4.89 6.00 -26.87
N GLU A 241 -5.57 6.03 -25.72
CA GLU A 241 -7.01 6.21 -25.58
C GLU A 241 -7.53 7.45 -26.32
N ASP A 242 -6.89 8.61 -26.08
CA ASP A 242 -7.33 9.91 -26.63
C ASP A 242 -7.39 9.95 -28.17
N ARG A 243 -6.44 9.27 -28.84
CA ARG A 243 -6.36 9.22 -30.30
C ARG A 243 -6.93 7.93 -30.88
N GLY A 244 -7.20 6.93 -30.04
CA GLY A 244 -7.52 5.57 -30.39
C GLY A 244 -6.32 4.78 -30.94
N PRO A 245 -6.27 3.44 -30.72
CA PRO A 245 -5.14 2.60 -31.13
C PRO A 245 -4.95 2.53 -32.66
N SER A 246 -5.99 2.76 -33.46
CA SER A 246 -5.90 2.78 -34.94
C SER A 246 -5.15 3.98 -35.50
N SER A 247 -4.90 5.01 -34.69
CA SER A 247 -4.13 6.19 -35.09
C SER A 247 -2.62 5.97 -35.03
N PHE A 248 -2.17 4.81 -34.55
CA PHE A 248 -0.77 4.48 -34.33
C PHE A 248 -0.36 3.28 -35.18
N GLU A 249 0.37 3.53 -36.28
CA GLU A 249 0.76 2.50 -37.24
C GLU A 249 1.60 1.39 -36.60
N ASN A 250 2.52 1.75 -35.70
CA ASN A 250 3.33 0.81 -34.93
C ASN A 250 2.47 -0.13 -34.06
N VAL A 251 1.39 0.36 -33.45
CA VAL A 251 0.45 -0.46 -32.65
C VAL A 251 -0.33 -1.40 -33.54
N VAL A 252 -0.87 -0.91 -34.66
CA VAL A 252 -1.61 -1.74 -35.64
C VAL A 252 -0.73 -2.87 -36.17
N ASN A 253 0.46 -2.52 -36.69
CA ASN A 253 1.42 -3.49 -37.23
C ASN A 253 1.83 -4.52 -36.17
N PHE A 254 1.98 -4.10 -34.91
CA PHE A 254 2.32 -5.00 -33.82
C PHE A 254 1.18 -5.99 -33.48
N CYS A 255 -0.07 -5.52 -33.44
CA CYS A 255 -1.23 -6.40 -33.24
C CYS A 255 -1.35 -7.43 -34.37
N GLU A 256 -1.16 -7.01 -35.62
CA GLU A 256 -1.14 -7.91 -36.79
C GLU A 256 0.00 -8.93 -36.71
N TYR A 257 1.19 -8.49 -36.30
CA TYR A 257 2.34 -9.37 -36.06
C TYR A 257 2.03 -10.44 -35.00
N LEU A 258 1.46 -10.06 -33.84
CA LEU A 258 1.09 -11.03 -32.82
C LEU A 258 0.07 -12.06 -33.33
N LEU A 259 -0.91 -11.59 -34.10
CA LEU A 259 -1.90 -12.46 -34.74
C LEU A 259 -1.24 -13.43 -35.73
N SER A 260 -0.28 -12.96 -36.54
CA SER A 260 0.46 -13.81 -37.49
C SER A 260 1.29 -14.88 -36.76
N GLN A 261 1.77 -14.59 -35.55
CA GLN A 261 2.46 -15.55 -34.68
C GLN A 261 1.50 -16.51 -33.96
N LYS A 262 0.19 -16.48 -34.28
CA LYS A 262 -0.87 -17.25 -33.59
C LYS A 262 -0.94 -16.98 -32.09
N GLN A 263 -0.42 -15.85 -31.63
CA GLN A 263 -0.60 -15.40 -30.26
C GLN A 263 -2.02 -14.83 -30.13
N THR A 264 -2.77 -15.34 -29.16
CA THR A 264 -4.12 -14.86 -28.88
C THR A 264 -4.24 -14.57 -27.39
N SER A 265 -4.41 -13.31 -27.05
CA SER A 265 -4.77 -12.88 -25.69
C SER A 265 -6.09 -12.12 -25.76
N PRO A 266 -6.92 -12.17 -24.70
CA PRO A 266 -8.14 -11.37 -24.63
C PRO A 266 -7.87 -9.88 -24.90
N GLN A 267 -6.72 -9.37 -24.42
CA GLN A 267 -6.31 -7.98 -24.60
C GLN A 267 -5.98 -7.67 -26.07
N LEU A 268 -5.25 -8.56 -26.77
CA LEU A 268 -5.00 -8.39 -28.20
C LEU A 268 -6.30 -8.36 -29.00
N LEU A 269 -7.23 -9.27 -28.70
CA LEU A 269 -8.53 -9.31 -29.37
C LEU A 269 -9.34 -8.03 -29.11
N ALA A 270 -9.32 -7.51 -27.87
CA ALA A 270 -9.96 -6.25 -27.53
C ALA A 270 -9.36 -5.07 -28.33
N PHE A 271 -8.04 -5.01 -28.45
CA PHE A 271 -7.35 -4.00 -29.27
C PHE A 271 -7.72 -4.10 -30.75
N LEU A 272 -7.73 -5.31 -31.32
CA LEU A 272 -8.14 -5.53 -32.71
C LEU A 272 -9.60 -5.11 -32.95
N CYS A 273 -10.51 -5.43 -32.03
CA CYS A 273 -11.89 -4.95 -32.10
C CYS A 273 -11.97 -3.42 -32.09
N ALA A 274 -11.23 -2.75 -31.20
CA ALA A 274 -11.19 -1.30 -31.13
C ALA A 274 -10.64 -0.67 -32.42
N ILE A 275 -9.57 -1.25 -32.99
CA ILE A 275 -8.98 -0.81 -34.26
C ILE A 275 -10.01 -0.93 -35.39
N CYS A 276 -10.63 -2.11 -35.56
CA CYS A 276 -11.62 -2.36 -36.62
C CYS A 276 -12.84 -1.45 -36.49
N PHE A 277 -13.34 -1.23 -35.27
CA PHE A 277 -14.50 -0.37 -35.02
C PHE A 277 -14.22 1.09 -35.41
N LEU A 278 -13.06 1.63 -35.04
CA LEU A 278 -12.69 3.00 -35.37
C LEU A 278 -12.45 3.20 -36.87
N ILE A 279 -11.86 2.19 -37.55
CA ILE A 279 -11.72 2.22 -39.02
C ILE A 279 -13.10 2.22 -39.68
N TRP A 280 -14.02 1.38 -39.20
CA TRP A 280 -15.38 1.31 -39.73
C TRP A 280 -16.13 2.64 -39.59
N ILE A 281 -16.07 3.30 -38.42
CA ILE A 281 -16.67 4.64 -38.22
C ILE A 281 -16.10 5.64 -39.23
N ARG A 282 -14.77 5.71 -39.37
CA ARG A 282 -14.13 6.64 -40.31
C ARG A 282 -14.59 6.38 -41.76
N CYS A 283 -14.71 5.12 -42.17
CA CYS A 283 -15.25 4.78 -43.48
C CYS A 283 -16.71 5.25 -43.63
N VAL A 284 -17.58 4.98 -42.65
CA VAL A 284 -18.99 5.41 -42.69
C VAL A 284 -19.11 6.94 -42.76
N ASP A 285 -18.30 7.69 -42.01
CA ASP A 285 -18.31 9.16 -42.05
C ASP A 285 -17.86 9.72 -43.40
N ILE A 286 -16.82 9.14 -44.00
CA ILE A 286 -16.32 9.54 -45.33
C ILE A 286 -17.38 9.24 -46.39
N PHE A 287 -17.92 8.02 -46.40
CA PHE A 287 -18.88 7.60 -47.42
C PHE A 287 -20.27 8.24 -47.20
N GLY A 288 -20.71 8.41 -45.96
CA GLY A 288 -21.96 9.07 -45.59
C GLY A 288 -21.98 10.58 -45.82
N ASN A 289 -20.83 11.26 -45.75
CA ASN A 289 -20.73 12.67 -46.14
C ASN A 289 -20.59 12.86 -47.66
N SER A 290 -20.05 11.87 -48.37
CA SER A 290 -19.94 11.92 -49.83
C SER A 290 -21.29 11.74 -50.54
N THR A 291 -22.27 11.07 -49.93
CA THR A 291 -23.64 10.95 -50.46
C THR A 291 -24.47 12.24 -50.28
N ASN A 292 -24.15 13.09 -49.29
CA ASN A 292 -24.81 14.39 -49.09
C ASN A 292 -24.27 15.54 -49.95
N ARG A 293 -23.24 15.31 -50.78
CA ARG A 293 -22.69 16.31 -51.71
C ARG A 293 -23.07 16.07 -53.18
N ILE A 294 -23.93 15.09 -53.47
CA ILE A 294 -24.40 14.76 -54.83
C ILE A 294 -25.93 15.01 -54.94
N VAL A 295 -26.43 16.07 -54.31
CA VAL A 295 -27.81 16.56 -54.53
C VAL A 295 -27.75 18.02 -54.94
#